data_AF-A0A095ZEE4-F1
#
_entry.id   AF-A0A095ZEE4-F1
#
_cell.length_a   1.000
_cell.length_b   1.000
_cell.length_c   1.000
_cell.angle_alpha   90.00
_cell.angle_beta   90.00
_cell.angle_gamma   90.00
#
_symmetry.space_group_name_H-M   'P 1'
#
loop_
_entity.id
_entity.type
_entity.pdbx_description
1 polymer ?
#
loop_
_entity_poly.entity_id
_entity_poly.type
_entity_poly.pdbx_seq_one_letter_code
_entity_poly.pdbx_strand_id
1 'polypeptide(L)'
;MKWEKKCMLFVAIAIFASCSKEENMDVFVGSYDKKTDKYTELLNELYKNPESLAYPTALNPEDDYYKKLNDIVPSGTIDEQEYVDLGLSVRWAMYNVGAKEGGKTEDFNTYLEAAMKDYLVMPESKLKQYVRKKSNKFPYVLKFKEYEHSIKSSTESETDFIIYEKIKDNAELVKKAYNKAVHDYYENSPFLKFMTGVGLHWANIDSYAYYKDYNDLPKNISGSKKYDLATQLHGPHWRTPTIAEIKELMTKCKWEEYNEHRIHGYIITGPSGKKIFLPRDTENRLLNQDPSIYMTSETDGSWQGYGYGINLYALDIKDKRIGTCLSRYLYSIRPVCDKQ
;
A
#
# COMPACT_ATOMS: atom_id res chain seq x y z
N MET A 1 10.23 -4.46 -25.84
CA MET A 1 10.49 -4.66 -24.39
C MET A 1 10.02 -3.39 -23.69
N LYS A 2 9.18 -3.45 -22.65
CA LYS A 2 8.65 -2.23 -21.99
C LYS A 2 9.66 -1.77 -20.94
N TRP A 3 10.12 -0.52 -21.05
CA TRP A 3 11.36 -0.01 -20.44
C TRP A 3 11.12 1.01 -19.30
N GLU A 4 10.04 0.90 -18.53
CA GLU A 4 9.61 1.97 -17.59
C GLU A 4 10.45 2.10 -16.29
N LYS A 5 11.63 1.47 -16.17
CA LYS A 5 12.37 1.35 -14.90
C LYS A 5 13.91 1.25 -15.02
N LYS A 6 14.65 2.27 -15.49
CA LYS A 6 16.13 2.25 -15.39
C LYS A 6 16.77 3.63 -15.13
N CYS A 7 17.55 3.76 -14.06
CA CYS A 7 18.59 4.80 -13.93
C CYS A 7 19.90 4.30 -14.56
N MET A 8 20.79 5.20 -15.02
CA MET A 8 22.06 4.80 -15.66
C MET A 8 23.27 5.70 -15.36
N LEU A 9 24.45 5.04 -15.42
CA LEU A 9 25.81 5.54 -15.20
C LEU A 9 26.74 5.09 -16.35
N PHE A 10 27.85 5.82 -16.60
CA PHE A 10 28.98 5.47 -17.49
C PHE A 10 30.32 5.78 -16.76
N VAL A 11 31.46 5.05 -16.78
CA VAL A 11 32.07 4.00 -17.66
C VAL A 11 32.95 3.02 -16.83
N ALA A 12 33.17 1.81 -17.39
CA ALA A 12 34.15 0.72 -17.12
C ALA A 12 33.58 -0.55 -16.47
N ILE A 13 32.50 -0.44 -15.71
CA ILE A 13 31.65 -1.57 -15.27
C ILE A 13 30.20 -1.10 -15.40
N ALA A 14 29.39 -1.76 -16.23
CA ALA A 14 27.99 -1.38 -16.44
C ALA A 14 27.06 -2.14 -15.46
N ILE A 15 26.89 -1.62 -14.25
CA ILE A 15 25.91 -2.19 -13.31
C ILE A 15 24.54 -1.57 -13.62
N PHE A 16 23.60 -2.37 -14.12
CA PHE A 16 22.21 -1.96 -14.32
C PHE A 16 21.41 -2.26 -13.06
N ALA A 17 20.88 -1.23 -12.41
CA ALA A 17 19.89 -1.39 -11.35
C ALA A 17 18.50 -1.11 -11.93
N SER A 18 17.63 -2.13 -11.94
CA SER A 18 16.19 -1.90 -12.15
C SER A 18 15.53 -1.62 -10.80
N CYS A 19 14.50 -0.78 -10.77
CA CYS A 19 13.70 -0.50 -9.57
C CYS A 19 12.77 -1.68 -9.21
N SER A 20 13.27 -2.92 -9.24
CA SER A 20 12.56 -4.11 -8.76
C SER A 20 13.37 -4.77 -7.64
N LYS A 21 12.72 -5.68 -6.90
CA LYS A 21 13.31 -6.39 -5.73
C LYS A 21 14.72 -6.90 -6.06
N GLU A 22 15.63 -6.84 -5.07
CA GLU A 22 17.06 -7.17 -5.20
C GLU A 22 17.33 -8.53 -5.87
N GLU A 23 16.39 -9.46 -5.74
CA GLU A 23 16.40 -10.81 -6.31
C GLU A 23 16.24 -10.89 -7.84
N ASN A 24 15.86 -9.80 -8.52
CA ASN A 24 15.70 -9.73 -9.99
C ASN A 24 16.74 -8.81 -10.68
N MET A 25 17.91 -8.62 -10.06
CA MET A 25 18.98 -7.81 -10.64
C MET A 25 19.79 -8.61 -11.68
N ASP A 26 19.79 -8.14 -12.93
CA ASP A 26 20.77 -8.57 -13.93
C ASP A 26 22.03 -7.71 -13.85
N VAL A 27 23.15 -8.30 -13.43
CA VAL A 27 24.45 -7.63 -13.35
C VAL A 27 25.27 -7.93 -14.59
N PHE A 28 25.59 -6.91 -15.40
CA PHE A 28 26.36 -7.07 -16.65
C PHE A 28 27.76 -6.44 -16.54
N VAL A 29 28.78 -7.26 -16.27
CA VAL A 29 30.18 -6.81 -16.30
C VAL A 29 30.75 -7.10 -17.69
N GLY A 30 31.11 -6.07 -18.45
CA GLY A 30 31.70 -6.24 -19.79
C GLY A 30 32.74 -5.19 -20.14
N SER A 31 33.85 -5.64 -20.74
CA SER A 31 34.77 -4.78 -21.50
C SER A 31 34.32 -4.70 -22.96
N TYR A 32 34.56 -3.56 -23.62
CA TYR A 32 34.19 -3.30 -25.02
C TYR A 32 34.84 -4.30 -26.00
N ASP A 33 34.12 -5.35 -26.39
CA ASP A 33 34.47 -6.20 -27.53
C ASP A 33 33.64 -5.76 -28.75
N LYS A 34 34.33 -5.42 -29.85
CA LYS A 34 33.74 -5.07 -31.15
C LYS A 34 32.96 -6.24 -31.79
N LYS A 35 32.90 -7.41 -31.16
CA LYS A 35 32.22 -8.60 -31.68
C LYS A 35 30.95 -9.03 -30.91
N THR A 36 30.51 -8.31 -29.89
CA THR A 36 29.26 -8.64 -29.17
C THR A 36 28.35 -7.42 -29.01
N ASP A 37 27.26 -7.44 -29.78
CA ASP A 37 26.36 -6.34 -30.15
C ASP A 37 25.62 -5.60 -29.02
N LYS A 38 25.43 -6.19 -27.84
CA LYS A 38 24.47 -5.66 -26.85
C LYS A 38 24.84 -4.30 -26.25
N TYR A 39 26.11 -4.01 -26.03
CA TYR A 39 26.55 -2.75 -25.42
C TYR A 39 26.43 -1.56 -26.38
N THR A 40 26.76 -1.77 -27.64
CA THR A 40 26.67 -0.76 -28.70
C THR A 40 25.21 -0.50 -29.10
N GLU A 41 24.39 -1.54 -29.16
CA GLU A 41 22.93 -1.41 -29.34
C GLU A 41 22.30 -0.59 -28.21
N LEU A 42 22.63 -0.91 -26.96
CA LEU A 42 22.15 -0.18 -25.79
C LEU A 42 22.58 1.29 -25.82
N LEU A 43 23.85 1.58 -26.08
CA LEU A 43 24.36 2.95 -26.24
C LEU A 43 23.63 3.74 -27.32
N ASN A 44 23.35 3.09 -28.46
CA ASN A 44 22.62 3.70 -29.57
C ASN A 44 21.13 3.91 -29.26
N GLU A 45 20.51 3.03 -28.48
CA GLU A 45 19.13 3.18 -27.99
C GLU A 45 19.01 4.33 -26.98
N LEU A 46 20.01 4.49 -26.11
CA LEU A 46 20.09 5.61 -25.15
C LEU A 46 20.35 6.94 -25.81
N TYR A 47 21.20 6.96 -26.83
CA TYR A 47 21.45 8.16 -27.63
C TYR A 47 20.18 8.60 -28.38
N LYS A 48 19.32 7.64 -28.74
CA LYS A 48 18.01 7.91 -29.37
C LYS A 48 16.94 8.36 -28.37
N ASN A 49 17.03 7.95 -27.09
CA ASN A 49 16.03 8.22 -26.04
C ASN A 49 16.70 8.73 -24.73
N PRO A 50 17.33 9.92 -24.72
CA PRO A 50 18.09 10.42 -23.57
C PRO A 50 17.26 10.63 -22.29
N GLU A 51 15.95 10.82 -22.40
CA GLU A 51 14.99 10.92 -21.31
C GLU A 51 14.85 9.65 -20.46
N SER A 52 15.27 8.50 -20.98
CA SER A 52 15.34 7.24 -20.22
C SER A 52 16.37 7.26 -19.08
N LEU A 53 17.21 8.29 -19.01
CA LEU A 53 18.19 8.53 -17.95
C LEU A 53 17.68 9.49 -16.87
N ALA A 54 16.52 10.13 -17.09
CA ALA A 54 15.96 11.06 -16.13
C ALA A 54 15.43 10.30 -14.91
N TYR A 55 15.63 10.88 -13.73
CA TYR A 55 14.99 10.36 -12.52
C TYR A 55 13.46 10.43 -12.67
N PRO A 56 12.70 9.45 -12.15
CA PRO A 56 11.26 9.47 -12.26
C PRO A 56 10.72 10.75 -11.63
N THR A 57 10.03 11.58 -12.41
CA THR A 57 9.30 12.77 -11.94
C THR A 57 7.82 12.45 -11.74
N ALA A 58 7.51 11.19 -11.49
CA ALA A 58 6.17 10.65 -11.34
C ALA A 58 6.25 9.29 -10.63
N LEU A 59 5.16 8.89 -9.99
CA LEU A 59 5.03 7.56 -9.40
C LEU A 59 5.07 6.51 -10.51
N ASN A 60 5.92 5.50 -10.36
CA ASN A 60 5.98 4.42 -11.33
C ASN A 60 4.65 3.63 -11.31
N PRO A 61 4.09 3.22 -12.47
CA PRO A 61 2.86 2.42 -12.51
C PRO A 61 2.92 1.09 -11.74
N GLU A 62 4.11 0.48 -11.59
CA GLU A 62 4.27 -0.73 -10.77
C GLU A 62 4.29 -0.44 -9.27
N ASP A 63 4.59 0.81 -8.90
CA ASP A 63 4.58 1.29 -7.51
C ASP A 63 3.24 1.98 -7.19
N ASP A 64 2.28 2.02 -8.13
CA ASP A 64 0.88 2.40 -7.94
C ASP A 64 0.08 1.23 -7.30
N TYR A 65 0.48 0.85 -6.09
CA TYR A 65 -0.05 -0.31 -5.37
C TYR A 65 -1.57 -0.24 -5.21
N TYR A 66 -2.12 0.97 -5.02
CA TYR A 66 -3.52 1.19 -4.66
C TYR A 66 -4.42 1.54 -5.84
N LYS A 67 -3.91 1.40 -7.07
CA LYS A 67 -4.66 1.69 -8.30
C LYS A 67 -6.07 1.09 -8.33
N LYS A 68 -6.22 -0.16 -7.89
CA LYS A 68 -7.51 -0.88 -7.89
C LYS A 68 -8.51 -0.33 -6.88
N LEU A 69 -8.04 0.37 -5.84
CA LEU A 69 -8.88 1.00 -4.83
C LEU A 69 -9.45 2.34 -5.31
N ASN A 70 -8.83 2.99 -6.31
CA ASN A 70 -9.37 4.23 -6.93
C ASN A 70 -10.79 4.04 -7.51
N ASP A 71 -11.13 2.82 -7.92
CA ASP A 71 -12.46 2.49 -8.46
C ASP A 71 -13.55 2.43 -7.39
N ILE A 72 -13.18 2.44 -6.10
CA ILE A 72 -14.11 2.37 -4.98
C ILE A 72 -14.59 3.78 -4.69
N VAL A 73 -15.72 4.12 -5.29
CA VAL A 73 -16.33 5.44 -5.19
C VAL A 73 -17.69 5.39 -4.49
N PRO A 74 -18.02 6.40 -3.68
CA PRO A 74 -19.31 6.44 -3.00
C PRO A 74 -20.47 6.61 -3.99
N SER A 75 -21.63 6.08 -3.61
CA SER A 75 -22.90 6.34 -4.28
C SER A 75 -23.57 7.62 -3.79
N GLY A 76 -23.23 8.07 -2.58
CA GLY A 76 -23.70 9.32 -2.00
C GLY A 76 -23.27 9.47 -0.54
N THR A 77 -23.85 10.44 0.16
CA THR A 77 -23.59 10.73 1.57
C THR A 77 -24.89 10.82 2.37
N ILE A 78 -24.85 10.36 3.63
CA ILE A 78 -25.91 10.50 4.65
C ILE A 78 -25.22 10.78 5.98
N ASP A 79 -25.66 11.80 6.71
CA ASP A 79 -25.08 12.19 8.00
C ASP A 79 -23.54 12.35 7.94
N GLU A 80 -23.05 13.00 6.88
CA GLU A 80 -21.62 13.21 6.59
C GLU A 80 -20.80 11.93 6.33
N GLN A 81 -21.46 10.76 6.35
CA GLN A 81 -20.85 9.47 6.04
C GLN A 81 -21.15 9.06 4.60
N GLU A 82 -20.13 8.57 3.91
CA GLU A 82 -20.24 8.08 2.55
C GLU A 82 -20.77 6.64 2.50
N TYR A 83 -21.69 6.36 1.59
CA TYR A 83 -22.26 5.02 1.39
C TYR A 83 -22.08 4.54 -0.05
N VAL A 84 -22.15 3.22 -0.23
CA VAL A 84 -22.20 2.53 -1.52
C VAL A 84 -23.47 1.69 -1.60
N ASP A 85 -24.25 1.88 -2.67
CA ASP A 85 -25.35 0.97 -3.01
C ASP A 85 -24.79 -0.17 -3.89
N LEU A 86 -24.54 -1.31 -3.25
CA LEU A 86 -24.05 -2.52 -3.91
C LEU A 86 -25.15 -3.22 -4.76
N GLY A 87 -26.38 -2.70 -4.80
CA GLY A 87 -27.52 -3.40 -5.38
C GLY A 87 -28.08 -4.48 -4.47
N LEU A 88 -27.84 -4.34 -3.16
CA LEU A 88 -28.35 -5.24 -2.11
C LEU A 88 -29.60 -4.65 -1.44
N SER A 89 -30.10 -5.28 -0.38
CA SER A 89 -31.24 -4.78 0.40
C SER A 89 -30.96 -3.46 1.12
N VAL A 90 -29.71 -3.25 1.52
CA VAL A 90 -29.22 -2.02 2.20
C VAL A 90 -28.05 -1.39 1.47
N ARG A 91 -27.75 -0.14 1.85
CA ARG A 91 -26.53 0.57 1.45
C ARG A 91 -25.45 0.33 2.51
N TRP A 92 -24.21 0.17 2.07
CA TRP A 92 -23.06 -0.12 2.94
C TRP A 92 -22.20 1.12 3.12
N ALA A 93 -21.70 1.36 4.33
CA ALA A 93 -20.72 2.41 4.56
C ALA A 93 -19.42 2.16 3.79
N MET A 94 -18.77 3.24 3.34
CA MET A 94 -17.46 3.15 2.67
C MET A 94 -16.35 2.65 3.58
N TYR A 95 -16.46 2.86 4.89
CA TYR A 95 -15.41 2.54 5.87
C TYR A 95 -15.96 1.88 7.13
N ASN A 96 -15.07 1.26 7.91
CA ASN A 96 -15.40 0.73 9.24
C ASN A 96 -15.63 1.88 10.22
N VAL A 97 -16.38 1.61 11.29
CA VAL A 97 -16.50 2.56 12.40
C VAL A 97 -15.11 2.88 12.97
N GLY A 98 -14.86 4.18 13.19
CA GLY A 98 -13.59 4.70 13.69
C GLY A 98 -12.42 4.62 12.71
N ALA A 99 -12.69 4.45 11.40
CA ALA A 99 -11.69 4.71 10.37
C ALA A 99 -11.13 6.12 10.54
N LYS A 100 -9.81 6.23 10.66
CA LYS A 100 -9.14 7.53 10.80
C LYS A 100 -9.19 8.23 9.46
N GLU A 101 -9.43 9.53 9.46
CA GLU A 101 -9.26 10.30 8.24
C GLU A 101 -7.83 10.12 7.71
N GLY A 102 -7.70 9.77 6.42
CA GLY A 102 -6.43 9.82 5.73
C GLY A 102 -5.97 11.27 5.51
N GLY A 103 -4.72 11.43 5.11
CA GLY A 103 -4.18 12.74 4.75
C GLY A 103 -4.81 13.33 3.48
N LYS A 104 -4.46 14.58 3.18
CA LYS A 104 -4.72 15.16 1.87
C LYS A 104 -3.74 14.54 0.88
N THR A 105 -4.23 14.08 -0.27
CA THR A 105 -3.38 13.60 -1.35
C THR A 105 -2.68 14.79 -1.99
N GLU A 106 -1.48 15.11 -1.55
CA GLU A 106 -0.58 15.95 -2.33
C GLU A 106 -0.09 15.15 -3.55
N ASP A 107 0.34 15.86 -4.60
CA ASP A 107 0.95 15.19 -5.76
C ASP A 107 2.22 14.45 -5.32
N PHE A 108 2.48 13.29 -5.93
CA PHE A 108 3.66 12.48 -5.60
C PHE A 108 4.96 13.28 -5.71
N ASN A 109 5.02 14.23 -6.65
CA ASN A 109 6.17 15.10 -6.85
C ASN A 109 6.52 15.93 -5.62
N THR A 110 5.54 16.35 -4.81
CA THR A 110 5.81 17.08 -3.57
C THR A 110 6.63 16.24 -2.59
N TYR A 111 6.25 14.96 -2.41
CA TYR A 111 6.99 14.01 -1.56
C TYR A 111 8.37 13.70 -2.14
N LEU A 112 8.47 13.58 -3.46
CA LEU A 112 9.74 13.31 -4.14
C LEU A 112 10.73 14.47 -3.98
N GLU A 113 10.29 15.71 -4.20
CA GLU A 113 11.12 16.91 -4.02
C GLU A 113 11.61 17.05 -2.57
N ALA A 114 10.72 16.82 -1.60
CA ALA A 114 11.07 16.84 -0.18
C ALA A 114 12.13 15.77 0.16
N ALA A 115 11.91 14.52 -0.28
CA ALA A 115 12.86 13.44 -0.04
C ALA A 115 14.22 13.70 -0.72
N MET A 116 14.23 14.21 -1.96
CA MET A 116 15.48 14.54 -2.66
C MET A 116 16.31 15.61 -1.93
N LYS A 117 15.64 16.55 -1.25
CA LYS A 117 16.29 17.57 -0.41
C LYS A 117 16.93 16.94 0.84
N ASP A 118 16.22 16.03 1.51
CA ASP A 118 16.70 15.36 2.72
C ASP A 118 17.94 14.49 2.45
N TYR A 119 17.99 13.82 1.29
CA TYR A 119 19.13 13.00 0.90
C TYR A 119 20.28 13.79 0.24
N LEU A 120 20.23 15.13 0.21
CA LEU A 120 21.26 16.03 -0.33
C LEU A 120 21.82 15.55 -1.69
N VAL A 121 20.94 15.35 -2.67
CA VAL A 121 21.34 14.92 -4.01
C VAL A 121 22.26 15.98 -4.65
N MET A 122 23.41 15.56 -5.20
CA MET A 122 24.27 16.47 -5.94
C MET A 122 23.48 17.07 -7.12
N PRO A 123 23.41 18.42 -7.27
CA PRO A 123 22.69 19.03 -8.37
C PRO A 123 23.17 18.49 -9.72
N GLU A 124 22.27 18.30 -10.69
CA GLU A 124 22.59 17.80 -12.03
C GLU A 124 23.71 18.61 -12.70
N SER A 125 23.77 19.92 -12.41
CA SER A 125 24.84 20.83 -12.86
C SER A 125 26.22 20.43 -12.34
N LYS A 126 26.32 19.95 -11.10
CA LYS A 126 27.57 19.41 -10.53
C LYS A 126 27.89 18.04 -11.10
N LEU A 127 26.91 17.17 -11.38
CA LEU A 127 27.15 15.89 -12.07
C LEU A 127 27.73 16.10 -13.47
N LYS A 128 27.16 17.02 -14.26
CA LYS A 128 27.63 17.37 -15.61
C LYS A 128 29.07 17.89 -15.64
N GLN A 129 29.57 18.46 -14.54
CA GLN A 129 30.95 18.94 -14.44
C GLN A 129 31.98 17.82 -14.30
N TYR A 130 31.57 16.64 -13.81
CA TYR A 130 32.43 15.46 -13.64
C TYR A 130 32.45 14.57 -14.90
N VAL A 131 31.52 14.76 -15.83
CA VAL A 131 31.48 14.07 -17.13
C VAL A 131 32.46 14.77 -18.09
N ARG A 132 33.66 14.19 -18.28
CA ARG A 132 34.69 14.75 -19.19
C ARG A 132 34.17 14.89 -20.63
N LYS A 133 34.33 16.08 -21.23
CA LYS A 133 34.28 16.30 -22.70
C LYS A 133 35.62 15.89 -23.33
N LYS A 134 35.66 14.72 -23.99
CA LYS A 134 36.64 14.22 -25.01
C LYS A 134 38.14 14.60 -24.90
N SER A 135 39.02 13.58 -24.91
CA SER A 135 40.20 13.38 -25.81
C SER A 135 41.13 12.32 -25.18
N ASN A 136 41.96 11.49 -25.83
CA ASN A 136 42.21 11.11 -27.23
C ASN A 136 43.10 9.84 -27.19
N LYS A 137 43.05 9.04 -28.27
CA LYS A 137 43.93 7.91 -28.66
C LYS A 137 43.84 6.59 -27.87
N PHE A 138 42.75 5.88 -28.13
CA PHE A 138 42.68 4.42 -28.08
C PHE A 138 42.60 3.85 -29.52
N PRO A 139 43.00 2.58 -29.75
CA PRO A 139 43.62 1.64 -28.81
C PRO A 139 45.12 1.37 -29.07
N TYR A 140 45.83 0.85 -28.06
CA TYR A 140 47.14 0.19 -28.15
C TYR A 140 47.18 -1.05 -27.22
N VAL A 141 48.17 -1.94 -27.40
CA VAL A 141 48.24 -3.27 -26.75
C VAL A 141 49.33 -3.28 -25.67
N LEU A 142 49.03 -3.80 -24.48
CA LEU A 142 49.95 -4.01 -23.35
C LEU A 142 49.79 -5.44 -22.79
N LYS A 143 50.86 -5.99 -22.21
CA LYS A 143 50.83 -7.31 -21.55
C LYS A 143 50.39 -7.18 -20.09
N PHE A 144 49.73 -8.22 -19.54
CA PHE A 144 49.13 -8.23 -18.20
C PHE A 144 50.09 -7.83 -17.05
N LYS A 145 51.37 -8.21 -17.11
CA LYS A 145 52.40 -7.77 -16.14
C LYS A 145 52.75 -6.28 -16.23
N GLU A 146 52.60 -5.68 -17.41
CA GLU A 146 52.81 -4.24 -17.65
C GLU A 146 51.58 -3.45 -17.16
N TYR A 147 50.39 -4.04 -17.23
CA TYR A 147 49.14 -3.52 -16.66
C TYR A 147 49.16 -3.46 -15.13
N GLU A 148 49.64 -4.52 -14.46
CA GLU A 148 49.80 -4.51 -12.99
C GLU A 148 50.80 -3.45 -12.49
N HIS A 149 51.82 -3.12 -13.30
CA HIS A 149 52.75 -2.03 -13.02
C HIS A 149 52.16 -0.64 -13.34
N SER A 150 51.31 -0.53 -14.36
CA SER A 150 50.69 0.76 -14.76
C SER A 150 49.63 1.25 -13.78
N ILE A 151 48.92 0.34 -13.10
CA ILE A 151 47.94 0.70 -12.05
C ILE A 151 48.65 1.36 -10.86
N LYS A 152 49.90 0.97 -10.57
CA LYS A 152 50.69 1.56 -9.47
C LYS A 152 51.28 2.93 -9.81
N SER A 153 51.22 3.40 -11.06
CA SER A 153 51.86 4.64 -11.49
C SER A 153 50.92 5.65 -12.18
N SER A 154 49.61 5.40 -12.27
CA SER A 154 48.68 6.32 -12.96
C SER A 154 47.74 7.04 -12.00
N THR A 155 48.04 8.31 -11.74
CA THR A 155 47.17 9.31 -11.10
C THR A 155 45.84 9.54 -11.85
N GLU A 156 45.69 9.01 -13.06
CA GLU A 156 44.45 9.07 -13.85
C GLU A 156 43.42 7.97 -13.48
N SER A 157 43.86 6.82 -12.96
CA SER A 157 42.95 5.71 -12.57
C SER A 157 42.19 5.96 -11.25
N GLU A 158 42.79 6.69 -10.31
CA GLU A 158 42.12 7.08 -9.06
C GLU A 158 41.00 8.08 -9.32
N THR A 159 41.16 8.98 -10.29
CA THR A 159 40.18 10.02 -10.59
C THR A 159 38.90 9.43 -11.18
N ASP A 160 39.01 8.48 -12.12
CA ASP A 160 37.85 7.82 -12.73
C ASP A 160 37.11 6.92 -11.73
N PHE A 161 37.84 6.24 -10.83
CA PHE A 161 37.24 5.46 -9.74
C PHE A 161 36.52 6.35 -8.71
N ILE A 162 37.11 7.49 -8.33
CA ILE A 162 36.47 8.46 -7.43
C ILE A 162 35.22 9.07 -8.05
N ILE A 163 35.21 9.34 -9.36
CA ILE A 163 34.01 9.80 -10.08
C ILE A 163 32.95 8.71 -10.09
N TYR A 164 33.31 7.47 -10.40
CA TYR A 164 32.39 6.33 -10.38
C TYR A 164 31.73 6.14 -9.01
N GLU A 165 32.50 6.08 -7.92
CA GLU A 165 31.95 5.93 -6.56
C GLU A 165 31.00 7.08 -6.22
N LYS A 166 31.33 8.32 -6.59
CA LYS A 166 30.44 9.47 -6.37
C LYS A 166 29.12 9.40 -7.13
N ILE A 167 29.10 8.95 -8.39
CA ILE A 167 27.86 8.86 -9.15
C ILE A 167 27.03 7.65 -8.66
N LYS A 168 27.68 6.53 -8.32
CA LYS A 168 27.04 5.37 -7.68
C LYS A 168 26.40 5.72 -6.34
N ASP A 169 27.13 6.40 -5.46
CA ASP A 169 26.61 6.89 -4.18
C ASP A 169 25.43 7.83 -4.38
N ASN A 170 25.51 8.73 -5.38
CA ASN A 170 24.40 9.61 -5.72
C ASN A 170 23.17 8.83 -6.24
N ALA A 171 23.35 7.79 -7.07
CA ALA A 171 22.25 6.96 -7.54
C ALA A 171 21.57 6.20 -6.39
N GLU A 172 22.35 5.68 -5.42
CA GLU A 172 21.82 5.06 -4.20
C GLU A 172 21.04 6.06 -3.33
N LEU A 173 21.52 7.29 -3.20
CA LEU A 173 20.81 8.35 -2.49
C LEU A 173 19.49 8.71 -3.18
N VAL A 174 19.45 8.79 -4.50
CA VAL A 174 18.20 9.05 -5.23
C VAL A 174 17.23 7.88 -5.12
N LYS A 175 17.70 6.63 -5.16
CA LYS A 175 16.86 5.45 -4.90
C LYS A 175 16.25 5.50 -3.50
N LYS A 176 17.03 5.85 -2.48
CA LYS A 176 16.54 6.06 -1.11
C LYS A 176 15.51 7.18 -1.04
N ALA A 177 15.76 8.30 -1.72
CA ALA A 177 14.81 9.42 -1.79
C ALA A 177 13.49 9.01 -2.44
N TYR A 178 13.53 8.32 -3.58
CA TYR A 178 12.33 7.82 -4.26
C TYR A 178 11.55 6.84 -3.37
N ASN A 179 12.23 5.86 -2.76
CA ASN A 179 11.56 4.89 -1.88
C ASN A 179 10.93 5.57 -0.65
N LYS A 180 11.60 6.59 -0.09
CA LYS A 180 11.03 7.40 0.99
C LYS A 180 9.81 8.17 0.50
N ALA A 181 9.87 8.78 -0.67
CA ALA A 181 8.74 9.51 -1.25
C ALA A 181 7.54 8.59 -1.51
N VAL A 182 7.75 7.38 -2.03
CA VAL A 182 6.70 6.36 -2.19
C VAL A 182 6.10 6.00 -0.84
N HIS A 183 6.93 5.76 0.19
CA HIS A 183 6.44 5.47 1.53
C HIS A 183 5.60 6.62 2.10
N ASP A 184 6.13 7.84 2.09
CA ASP A 184 5.46 9.03 2.62
C ASP A 184 4.16 9.34 1.87
N TYR A 185 4.16 9.20 0.54
CA TYR A 185 2.97 9.38 -0.30
C TYR A 185 1.83 8.46 0.14
N TYR A 186 2.13 7.20 0.44
CA TYR A 186 1.13 6.23 0.88
C TYR A 186 0.74 6.35 2.36
N GLU A 187 1.68 6.72 3.24
CA GLU A 187 1.38 7.05 4.65
C GLU A 187 0.53 8.32 4.79
N ASN A 188 0.45 9.16 3.77
CA ASN A 188 -0.42 10.34 3.76
C ASN A 188 -1.63 10.18 2.83
N SER A 189 -1.81 9.00 2.24
CA SER A 189 -2.85 8.76 1.26
C SER A 189 -4.24 8.60 1.91
N PRO A 190 -5.33 9.01 1.24
CA PRO A 190 -6.70 8.73 1.68
C PRO A 190 -6.96 7.23 1.83
N PHE A 191 -6.16 6.35 1.21
CA PHE A 191 -6.30 4.90 1.34
C PHE A 191 -6.07 4.38 2.76
N LEU A 192 -5.44 5.17 3.65
CA LEU A 192 -5.37 4.83 5.08
C LEU A 192 -6.75 4.61 5.72
N LYS A 193 -7.82 5.27 5.22
CA LYS A 193 -9.19 5.05 5.70
C LYS A 193 -9.64 3.60 5.51
N PHE A 194 -9.10 2.89 4.52
CA PHE A 194 -9.39 1.48 4.27
C PHE A 194 -8.68 0.53 5.24
N MET A 195 -7.55 0.93 5.85
CA MET A 195 -6.79 0.12 6.81
C MET A 195 -7.17 0.36 8.27
N THR A 196 -7.94 1.41 8.52
CA THR A 196 -8.18 1.88 9.89
C THR A 196 -9.61 1.64 10.31
N GLY A 197 -9.77 1.41 11.60
CA GLY A 197 -11.03 1.12 12.27
C GLY A 197 -10.73 0.81 13.72
N VAL A 198 -11.72 1.00 14.58
CA VAL A 198 -11.63 0.58 15.97
C VAL A 198 -12.45 -0.68 16.16
N GLY A 199 -11.92 -1.63 16.93
CA GLY A 199 -12.72 -2.70 17.43
C GLY A 199 -13.67 -2.14 18.50
N LEU A 200 -14.92 -2.60 18.48
CA LEU A 200 -15.97 -2.14 19.37
C LEU A 200 -16.63 -3.31 20.08
N HIS A 201 -17.06 -3.06 21.32
CA HIS A 201 -17.85 -4.03 22.07
C HIS A 201 -19.29 -4.07 21.59
N TRP A 202 -19.86 -5.26 21.56
CA TRP A 202 -21.28 -5.41 21.26
C TRP A 202 -22.14 -4.79 22.36
N ALA A 203 -23.22 -4.10 21.95
CA ALA A 203 -24.10 -3.35 22.84
C ALA A 203 -23.42 -2.26 23.70
N ASN A 204 -22.18 -1.87 23.37
CA ASN A 204 -21.35 -0.96 24.17
C ASN A 204 -21.10 -1.45 25.61
N ILE A 205 -20.96 -2.77 25.78
CA ILE A 205 -20.73 -3.39 27.09
C ILE A 205 -19.29 -3.87 27.17
N ASP A 206 -18.55 -3.34 28.14
CA ASP A 206 -17.10 -3.59 28.26
C ASP A 206 -16.72 -5.06 28.59
N SER A 207 -15.42 -5.34 28.53
CA SER A 207 -14.87 -6.69 28.70
C SER A 207 -14.99 -7.29 30.11
N TYR A 208 -15.43 -6.51 31.11
CA TYR A 208 -15.59 -6.93 32.51
C TYR A 208 -17.06 -7.18 32.89
N ALA A 209 -17.97 -7.12 31.91
CA ALA A 209 -19.37 -7.36 32.14
C ALA A 209 -19.68 -8.80 32.59
N TYR A 210 -20.60 -8.91 33.53
CA TYR A 210 -21.11 -10.15 34.08
C TYR A 210 -22.40 -10.56 33.38
N TYR A 211 -22.82 -11.82 33.55
CA TYR A 211 -24.05 -12.37 32.97
C TYR A 211 -25.27 -11.44 33.12
N LYS A 212 -25.42 -10.82 34.30
CA LYS A 212 -26.51 -9.89 34.61
C LYS A 212 -26.56 -8.67 33.69
N ASP A 213 -25.43 -8.22 33.16
CA ASP A 213 -25.34 -7.03 32.31
C ASP A 213 -25.90 -7.31 30.91
N TYR A 214 -26.08 -8.60 30.56
CA TYR A 214 -26.63 -9.06 29.29
C TYR A 214 -28.07 -9.59 29.37
N ASN A 215 -28.62 -9.81 30.57
CA ASN A 215 -29.91 -10.51 30.78
C ASN A 215 -31.10 -9.85 30.08
N ASP A 216 -31.08 -8.52 29.95
CA ASP A 216 -32.20 -7.74 29.43
C ASP A 216 -31.91 -7.11 28.06
N LEU A 217 -30.87 -7.59 27.37
CA LEU A 217 -30.51 -7.07 26.05
C LEU A 217 -31.39 -7.66 24.95
N PRO A 218 -31.74 -6.85 23.93
CA PRO A 218 -32.43 -7.37 22.77
C PRO A 218 -31.51 -8.32 22.01
N LYS A 219 -32.08 -9.38 21.43
CA LYS A 219 -31.32 -10.32 20.57
C LYS A 219 -30.79 -9.69 19.29
N ASN A 220 -31.33 -8.53 18.90
CA ASN A 220 -30.88 -7.72 17.78
C ASN A 220 -30.78 -6.26 18.23
N ILE A 221 -29.59 -5.69 18.16
CA ILE A 221 -29.35 -4.30 18.57
C ILE A 221 -29.49 -3.30 17.42
N SER A 222 -29.66 -3.73 16.17
CA SER A 222 -29.58 -2.87 14.98
C SER A 222 -30.49 -1.64 15.08
N GLY A 223 -29.92 -0.44 14.92
CA GLY A 223 -30.65 0.84 14.97
C GLY A 223 -30.99 1.32 16.39
N SER A 224 -30.66 0.56 17.43
CA SER A 224 -30.92 0.96 18.80
C SER A 224 -30.03 2.13 19.20
N LYS A 225 -30.65 3.27 19.52
CA LYS A 225 -29.95 4.44 20.08
C LYS A 225 -29.20 4.13 21.38
N LYS A 226 -29.59 3.08 22.11
CA LYS A 226 -28.97 2.69 23.39
C LYS A 226 -27.83 1.68 23.24
N TYR A 227 -27.90 0.81 22.23
CA TYR A 227 -27.00 -0.35 22.14
C TYR A 227 -26.18 -0.41 20.85
N ASP A 228 -26.69 0.14 19.74
CA ASP A 228 -25.99 0.11 18.46
C ASP A 228 -24.97 1.24 18.37
N LEU A 229 -23.69 0.89 18.48
CA LEU A 229 -22.61 1.86 18.39
C LEU A 229 -22.52 2.53 17.02
N ALA A 230 -22.88 1.85 15.92
CA ALA A 230 -22.92 2.50 14.62
C ALA A 230 -23.96 3.62 14.60
N THR A 231 -25.14 3.38 15.20
CA THR A 231 -26.19 4.40 15.34
C THR A 231 -25.77 5.54 16.27
N GLN A 232 -25.12 5.25 17.39
CA GLN A 232 -24.67 6.27 18.33
C GLN A 232 -23.59 7.17 17.74
N LEU A 233 -22.66 6.60 16.97
CA LEU A 233 -21.49 7.31 16.46
C LEU A 233 -21.75 8.02 15.13
N HIS A 234 -22.60 7.45 14.27
CA HIS A 234 -22.83 7.97 12.92
C HIS A 234 -24.22 8.55 12.68
N GLY A 235 -25.12 8.43 13.66
CA GLY A 235 -26.47 8.99 13.57
C GLY A 235 -27.55 7.94 13.27
N PRO A 236 -28.83 8.37 13.30
CA PRO A 236 -29.98 7.46 13.34
C PRO A 236 -30.20 6.65 12.05
N HIS A 237 -29.60 7.06 10.92
CA HIS A 237 -29.71 6.33 9.66
C HIS A 237 -28.73 5.16 9.56
N TRP A 238 -27.71 5.14 10.42
CA TRP A 238 -26.64 4.15 10.40
C TRP A 238 -26.85 3.11 11.49
N ARG A 239 -26.60 1.85 11.15
CA ARG A 239 -26.78 0.72 12.08
C ARG A 239 -25.79 -0.40 11.81
N THR A 240 -25.56 -1.23 12.82
CA THR A 240 -24.81 -2.48 12.69
C THR A 240 -25.61 -3.44 11.80
N PRO A 241 -25.00 -4.10 10.81
CA PRO A 241 -25.71 -4.99 9.89
C PRO A 241 -26.24 -6.23 10.60
N THR A 242 -27.39 -6.70 10.14
CA THR A 242 -28.01 -7.97 10.56
C THR A 242 -27.29 -9.16 9.92
N ILE A 243 -27.55 -10.37 10.42
CA ILE A 243 -27.04 -11.60 9.81
C ILE A 243 -27.59 -11.77 8.40
N ALA A 244 -28.85 -11.38 8.16
CA ALA A 244 -29.48 -11.49 6.85
C ALA A 244 -28.76 -10.63 5.79
N GLU A 245 -28.39 -9.41 6.14
CA GLU A 245 -27.65 -8.49 5.26
C GLU A 245 -26.22 -8.97 5.00
N ILE A 246 -25.56 -9.54 6.03
CA ILE A 246 -24.24 -10.16 5.88
C ILE A 246 -24.32 -11.40 4.98
N LYS A 247 -25.33 -12.25 5.15
CA LYS A 247 -25.59 -13.40 4.27
C LYS A 247 -25.82 -12.93 2.83
N GLU A 248 -26.57 -11.85 2.65
CA GLU A 248 -26.80 -11.27 1.34
C GLU A 248 -25.50 -10.79 0.69
N LEU A 249 -24.65 -10.07 1.43
CA LEU A 249 -23.32 -9.63 0.98
C LEU A 249 -22.44 -10.82 0.54
N MET A 250 -22.41 -11.90 1.33
CA MET A 250 -21.60 -13.08 0.99
C MET A 250 -22.11 -13.82 -0.25
N THR A 251 -23.44 -13.90 -0.42
CA THR A 251 -24.05 -14.76 -1.44
C THR A 251 -24.29 -14.05 -2.77
N LYS A 252 -24.51 -12.73 -2.76
CA LYS A 252 -24.83 -11.95 -3.96
C LYS A 252 -23.65 -11.16 -4.53
N CYS A 253 -22.57 -10.99 -3.78
CA CYS A 253 -21.41 -10.22 -4.24
C CYS A 253 -20.25 -11.12 -4.69
N LYS A 254 -19.41 -10.57 -5.56
CA LYS A 254 -18.11 -11.16 -5.93
C LYS A 254 -17.03 -10.68 -4.97
N TRP A 255 -16.21 -11.59 -4.48
CA TRP A 255 -15.12 -11.32 -3.54
C TRP A 255 -13.77 -11.56 -4.19
N GLU A 256 -12.95 -10.52 -4.28
CA GLU A 256 -11.60 -10.56 -4.82
C GLU A 256 -10.60 -10.22 -3.73
N GLU A 257 -9.63 -11.11 -3.50
CA GLU A 257 -8.60 -10.87 -2.50
C GLU A 257 -7.66 -9.76 -2.98
N TYR A 258 -7.25 -8.92 -2.04
CA TYR A 258 -6.37 -7.80 -2.28
C TYR A 258 -5.31 -7.75 -1.19
N ASN A 259 -4.06 -8.01 -1.59
CA ASN A 259 -2.89 -8.08 -0.73
C ASN A 259 -1.74 -7.28 -1.37
N GLU A 260 -1.97 -5.99 -1.59
CA GLU A 260 -0.97 -5.08 -2.16
C GLU A 260 -0.51 -4.13 -1.06
N HIS A 261 0.81 -4.04 -0.83
CA HIS A 261 1.49 -3.13 0.09
C HIS A 261 0.71 -2.75 1.37
N ARG A 262 0.97 -3.36 2.54
CA ARG A 262 0.34 -3.06 3.86
C ARG A 262 -1.19 -3.17 3.94
N ILE A 263 -1.93 -3.07 2.84
CA ILE A 263 -3.39 -3.19 2.76
C ILE A 263 -3.76 -4.62 2.38
N HIS A 264 -4.31 -5.36 3.34
CA HIS A 264 -4.82 -6.72 3.12
C HIS A 264 -6.31 -6.77 3.35
N GLY A 265 -7.06 -7.45 2.48
CA GLY A 265 -8.51 -7.56 2.60
C GLY A 265 -9.17 -8.06 1.33
N TYR A 266 -10.42 -7.63 1.15
CA TYR A 266 -11.22 -8.02 -0.01
C TYR A 266 -11.89 -6.82 -0.66
N ILE A 267 -11.76 -6.74 -1.98
CA ILE A 267 -12.62 -5.92 -2.82
C ILE A 267 -13.90 -6.72 -3.08
N ILE A 268 -15.04 -6.17 -2.67
CA ILE A 268 -16.35 -6.80 -2.80
C ILE A 268 -17.15 -6.03 -3.84
N THR A 269 -17.49 -6.68 -4.94
CA THR A 269 -18.30 -6.09 -6.02
C THR A 269 -19.73 -6.60 -5.93
N GLY A 270 -20.68 -5.69 -5.76
CA GLY A 270 -22.11 -6.02 -5.67
C GLY A 270 -22.78 -6.18 -7.04
N PRO A 271 -24.03 -6.67 -7.07
CA PRO A 271 -24.84 -6.74 -8.29
C PRO A 271 -24.96 -5.43 -9.08
N SER A 272 -24.84 -4.27 -8.42
CA SER A 272 -24.83 -2.96 -9.09
C SER A 272 -23.54 -2.67 -9.88
N GLY A 273 -22.51 -3.50 -9.74
CA GLY A 273 -21.15 -3.25 -10.24
C GLY A 273 -20.33 -2.29 -9.36
N LYS A 274 -20.92 -1.72 -8.32
CA LYS A 274 -20.20 -0.91 -7.32
C LYS A 274 -19.42 -1.79 -6.35
N LYS A 275 -18.41 -1.18 -5.71
CA LYS A 275 -17.41 -1.88 -4.90
C LYS A 275 -17.34 -1.30 -3.49
N ILE A 276 -17.03 -2.14 -2.51
CA ILE A 276 -16.50 -1.74 -1.20
C ILE A 276 -15.22 -2.53 -0.91
N PHE A 277 -14.42 -2.06 0.06
CA PHE A 277 -13.27 -2.81 0.56
C PHE A 277 -13.44 -3.12 2.05
N LEU A 278 -13.26 -4.40 2.41
CA LEU A 278 -13.19 -4.86 3.80
C LEU A 278 -11.74 -5.21 4.16
N PRO A 279 -11.06 -4.45 5.04
CA PRO A 279 -9.75 -4.81 5.54
C PRO A 279 -9.81 -6.09 6.38
N ARG A 280 -8.76 -6.90 6.27
CA ARG A 280 -8.55 -8.12 7.06
C ARG A 280 -7.54 -7.93 8.18
N ASP A 281 -6.56 -7.06 7.97
CA ASP A 281 -5.52 -6.76 8.94
C ASP A 281 -5.54 -5.26 9.24
N THR A 282 -5.23 -4.89 10.47
CA THR A 282 -4.89 -3.51 10.85
C THR A 282 -3.49 -3.50 11.43
N GLU A 283 -2.73 -2.43 11.22
CA GLU A 283 -1.40 -2.28 11.83
C GLU A 283 -1.47 -2.15 13.37
N ASN A 284 -2.65 -1.82 13.92
CA ASN A 284 -2.85 -1.61 15.34
C ASN A 284 -3.75 -2.68 15.98
N ARG A 285 -3.16 -3.84 16.25
CA ARG A 285 -3.80 -4.98 16.95
C ARG A 285 -4.25 -4.67 18.38
N LEU A 286 -3.78 -3.56 18.99
CA LEU A 286 -4.19 -3.17 20.34
C LEU A 286 -5.62 -2.60 20.37
N LEU A 287 -6.12 -2.09 19.24
CA LEU A 287 -7.45 -1.47 19.13
C LEU A 287 -8.49 -2.40 18.49
N ASN A 288 -8.08 -3.53 17.92
CA ASN A 288 -8.97 -4.50 17.28
C ASN A 288 -8.35 -5.90 17.40
N GLN A 289 -8.94 -6.74 18.24
CA GLN A 289 -8.35 -8.04 18.59
C GLN A 289 -8.40 -9.03 17.44
N ASP A 290 -9.41 -8.92 16.58
CA ASP A 290 -9.51 -9.71 15.35
C ASP A 290 -10.07 -8.85 14.20
N PRO A 291 -9.21 -8.17 13.43
CA PRO A 291 -9.62 -7.32 12.32
C PRO A 291 -10.26 -8.08 11.14
N SER A 292 -10.19 -9.41 11.14
CA SER A 292 -10.87 -10.25 10.16
C SER A 292 -12.32 -10.59 10.54
N ILE A 293 -12.75 -10.20 11.76
CA ILE A 293 -14.09 -10.47 12.27
C ILE A 293 -14.93 -9.20 12.24
N TYR A 294 -16.04 -9.29 11.50
CA TYR A 294 -17.04 -8.24 11.33
C TYR A 294 -18.30 -8.62 12.10
N MET A 295 -18.58 -7.85 13.13
CA MET A 295 -19.69 -8.12 14.04
C MET A 295 -21.04 -7.82 13.39
N THR A 296 -22.02 -8.70 13.64
CA THR A 296 -23.42 -8.44 13.31
C THR A 296 -24.17 -7.89 14.52
N SER A 297 -25.39 -7.39 14.29
CA SER A 297 -26.25 -6.87 15.35
C SER A 297 -26.92 -7.97 16.19
N GLU A 298 -26.76 -9.24 15.84
CA GLU A 298 -27.55 -10.34 16.41
C GLU A 298 -26.72 -11.29 17.29
N THR A 299 -27.38 -11.84 18.30
CA THR A 299 -26.83 -12.85 19.23
C THR A 299 -27.70 -14.10 19.25
N ASP A 300 -27.09 -15.27 19.48
CA ASP A 300 -27.85 -16.50 19.77
C ASP A 300 -28.34 -16.55 21.24
N GLY A 301 -27.88 -15.63 22.08
CA GLY A 301 -28.23 -15.47 23.49
C GLY A 301 -27.53 -16.43 24.45
N SER A 302 -26.66 -17.32 23.97
CA SER A 302 -25.96 -18.28 24.81
C SER A 302 -24.77 -17.63 25.52
N TRP A 303 -24.73 -17.79 26.85
CA TRP A 303 -23.63 -17.30 27.69
C TRP A 303 -22.49 -18.31 27.73
N GLN A 304 -21.26 -17.86 27.49
CA GLN A 304 -20.08 -18.70 27.67
C GLN A 304 -19.46 -18.44 29.05
N GLY A 305 -19.69 -19.37 29.98
CA GLY A 305 -19.33 -19.26 31.41
C GLY A 305 -17.87 -18.93 31.70
N TYR A 306 -16.92 -19.54 30.98
CA TYR A 306 -15.49 -19.22 31.05
C TYR A 306 -15.09 -18.06 30.14
N GLY A 307 -15.94 -17.76 29.16
CA GLY A 307 -15.75 -16.75 28.16
C GLY A 307 -16.06 -15.34 28.64
N TYR A 308 -16.88 -15.14 29.68
CA TYR A 308 -17.36 -13.82 30.14
C TYR A 308 -18.04 -12.99 29.03
N GLY A 309 -19.00 -13.60 28.32
CA GLY A 309 -19.76 -12.91 27.29
C GLY A 309 -20.82 -13.80 26.64
N ILE A 310 -21.64 -13.19 25.79
CA ILE A 310 -22.62 -13.89 24.96
C ILE A 310 -22.04 -14.19 23.57
N ASN A 311 -22.54 -15.25 22.94
CA ASN A 311 -22.20 -15.57 21.55
C ASN A 311 -22.93 -14.64 20.58
N LEU A 312 -22.16 -13.99 19.73
CA LEU A 312 -22.61 -13.08 18.68
C LEU A 312 -22.41 -13.75 17.34
N TYR A 313 -23.32 -13.51 16.41
CA TYR A 313 -23.04 -13.87 15.02
C TYR A 313 -22.07 -12.85 14.42
N ALA A 314 -21.10 -13.34 13.66
CA ALA A 314 -20.11 -12.50 13.01
C ALA A 314 -19.68 -13.10 11.67
N LEU A 315 -19.29 -12.21 10.77
CA LEU A 315 -18.64 -12.55 9.51
C LEU A 315 -17.14 -12.67 9.75
N ASP A 316 -16.59 -13.84 9.45
CA ASP A 316 -15.16 -14.06 9.32
C ASP A 316 -14.79 -13.94 7.85
N ILE A 317 -14.14 -12.84 7.48
CA ILE A 317 -13.73 -12.61 6.09
C ILE A 317 -12.49 -13.42 5.70
N LYS A 318 -11.70 -13.88 6.67
CA LYS A 318 -10.54 -14.72 6.41
C LYS A 318 -10.99 -16.11 5.96
N ASP A 319 -11.93 -16.71 6.68
CA ASP A 319 -12.50 -18.02 6.36
C ASP A 319 -13.71 -17.94 5.41
N LYS A 320 -14.19 -16.72 5.10
CA LYS A 320 -15.38 -16.44 4.28
C LYS A 320 -16.62 -17.20 4.76
N ARG A 321 -16.87 -17.13 6.06
CA ARG A 321 -18.00 -17.81 6.71
C ARG A 321 -18.68 -16.93 7.74
N ILE A 322 -19.91 -17.27 8.08
CA ILE A 322 -20.58 -16.73 9.27
C ILE A 322 -20.36 -17.71 10.40
N GLY A 323 -19.78 -17.23 11.49
CA GLY A 323 -19.54 -17.99 12.71
C GLY A 323 -20.07 -17.25 13.93
N THR A 324 -19.59 -17.67 15.09
CA THR A 324 -19.85 -17.00 16.35
C THR A 324 -18.57 -16.41 16.95
N CYS A 325 -18.70 -15.27 17.62
CA CYS A 325 -17.63 -14.63 18.37
C CYS A 325 -18.17 -14.15 19.74
N LEU A 326 -17.29 -13.78 20.69
CA LEU A 326 -17.71 -13.38 22.05
C LEU A 326 -17.80 -11.88 22.25
N SER A 327 -18.89 -11.42 22.87
CA SER A 327 -19.19 -9.99 23.09
C SER A 327 -18.16 -9.20 23.89
N ARG A 328 -17.33 -9.85 24.69
CA ARG A 328 -16.28 -9.20 25.49
C ARG A 328 -15.09 -8.70 24.69
N TYR A 329 -14.97 -9.12 23.44
CA TYR A 329 -13.87 -8.74 22.58
C TYR A 329 -14.29 -7.59 21.67
N LEU A 330 -13.29 -6.99 21.03
CA LEU A 330 -13.43 -5.83 20.18
C LEU A 330 -13.38 -6.27 18.72
N TYR A 331 -14.42 -5.98 17.95
CA TYR A 331 -14.53 -6.36 16.54
C TYR A 331 -14.87 -5.20 15.63
N SER A 332 -14.63 -5.36 14.34
CA SER A 332 -15.00 -4.37 13.33
C SER A 332 -16.50 -4.31 13.13
N ILE A 333 -17.01 -3.09 12.92
CA ILE A 333 -18.37 -2.84 12.42
C ILE A 333 -18.23 -2.15 11.09
N ARG A 334 -18.88 -2.72 10.06
CA ARG A 334 -19.12 -2.04 8.78
C ARG A 334 -20.58 -1.60 8.75
N PRO A 335 -20.90 -0.32 9.01
CA PRO A 335 -22.28 0.13 9.13
C PRO A 335 -23.06 -0.03 7.82
N VAL A 336 -24.38 -0.13 7.96
CA VAL A 336 -25.34 -0.09 6.86
C VAL A 336 -26.41 0.96 7.12
N CYS A 337 -27.06 1.42 6.05
CA CYS A 337 -28.22 2.29 6.12
C CYS A 337 -29.31 1.84 5.15
N ASP A 338 -30.56 2.12 5.53
CA ASP A 338 -31.73 1.71 4.77
C ASP A 338 -31.87 2.50 3.47
N LYS A 339 -32.54 1.87 2.49
CA LYS A 339 -32.97 2.55 1.27
C LYS A 339 -34.19 3.40 1.58
N GLN A 340 -34.18 4.65 1.08
CA GLN A 340 -35.34 5.55 1.15
C GLN A 340 -36.39 5.14 0.12
#